data_AF-A0A5F2HVM7-F1
#
_entry.id   AF-A0A5F2HVM7-F1
#
_cell.length_a   1.000
_cell.length_b   1.000
_cell.length_c   1.000
_cell.angle_alpha   90.00
_cell.angle_beta   90.00
_cell.angle_gamma   90.00
#
_symmetry.space_group_name_H-M   'P 1'
#
loop_
_entity.id
_entity.type
_entity.pdbx_description
1 polymer ?
#
loop_
_entity_poly.entity_id
_entity_poly.type
_entity_poly.pdbx_seq_one_letter_code
_entity_poly.pdbx_strand_id
1 'polypeptide(L)'
;MTDAELKLWNELRAHRLMGMSFRRQLPIGPYIVDFACAAHRIIVEVDGSQHADADHLRSDEARSAYLSASGWTILRFWNDDVIRDIDNVCQHIVIVAGLADAPAPPREELVI
;
A
#
# COMPACT_ATOMS: atom_id res chain seq x y z
N MET A 1 2.12 -3.20 -14.15
CA MET A 1 1.45 -2.40 -13.11
C MET A 1 0.33 -1.64 -13.77
N THR A 2 -0.81 -1.53 -13.11
CA THR A 2 -1.92 -0.66 -13.54
C THR A 2 -1.54 0.82 -13.40
N ASP A 3 -2.34 1.72 -13.98
CA ASP A 3 -2.13 3.17 -13.84
C ASP A 3 -2.22 3.63 -12.37
N ALA A 4 -3.16 3.05 -11.61
CA ALA A 4 -3.29 3.30 -10.18
C ALA A 4 -2.07 2.82 -9.40
N GLU A 5 -1.61 1.59 -9.63
CA GLU A 5 -0.39 1.07 -9.02
C GLU A 5 0.84 1.93 -9.37
N LEU A 6 0.96 2.38 -10.62
CA LEU A 6 2.07 3.23 -11.05
C LEU A 6 2.04 4.59 -10.35
N LYS A 7 0.86 5.21 -10.25
CA LYS A 7 0.67 6.46 -9.54
C LYS A 7 1.05 6.33 -8.07
N LEU A 8 0.54 5.31 -7.38
CA LEU A 8 0.89 5.05 -5.98
C LEU A 8 2.39 4.74 -5.82
N TRP A 9 2.97 3.92 -6.69
CA TRP A 9 4.38 3.58 -6.59
C TRP A 9 5.30 4.80 -6.69
N ASN A 10 4.94 5.82 -7.46
CA ASN A 10 5.73 7.06 -7.57
C ASN A 10 5.79 7.86 -6.26
N GLU A 11 4.76 7.73 -5.41
CA GLU A 11 4.72 8.31 -4.05
C GLU A 11 5.43 7.44 -3.01
N LEU A 12 5.39 6.11 -3.17
CA LEU A 12 5.97 5.18 -2.19
C LEU A 12 7.47 4.92 -2.38
N ARG A 13 7.96 4.93 -3.63
CA ARG A 13 9.32 4.53 -3.97
C ARG A 13 10.37 5.44 -3.36
N ALA A 14 11.59 4.92 -3.25
CA ALA A 14 12.77 5.70 -2.84
C ALA A 14 12.54 6.51 -1.55
N HIS A 15 11.82 5.93 -0.58
CA HIS A 15 11.58 6.52 0.74
C HIS A 15 10.82 7.85 0.72
N ARG A 16 10.11 8.15 -0.37
CA ARG A 16 9.38 9.42 -0.55
C ARG A 16 8.26 9.64 0.45
N LEU A 17 7.53 8.58 0.81
CA LEU A 17 6.49 8.67 1.83
C LEU A 17 7.11 8.56 3.23
N MET A 18 7.40 9.70 3.86
CA MET A 18 7.87 9.80 5.25
C MET A 18 9.09 8.91 5.58
N GLY A 19 9.99 8.68 4.61
CA GLY A 19 11.15 7.81 4.80
C GLY A 19 10.86 6.30 4.75
N MET A 20 9.58 5.89 4.60
CA MET A 20 9.17 4.49 4.65
C MET A 20 9.76 3.67 3.49
N SER A 21 10.32 2.50 3.81
CA SER A 21 10.90 1.59 2.81
C SER A 21 9.83 0.64 2.27
N PHE A 22 9.15 1.05 1.19
CA PHE A 22 8.22 0.18 0.46
C PHE A 22 8.93 -0.66 -0.60
N ARG A 23 8.52 -1.92 -0.71
CA ARG A 23 8.83 -2.81 -1.84
C ARG A 23 7.55 -3.13 -2.58
N ARG A 24 7.64 -3.25 -3.91
CA ARG A 24 6.52 -3.69 -4.76
C ARG A 24 6.59 -5.18 -5.06
N GLN A 25 5.44 -5.81 -5.31
CA GLN A 25 5.29 -7.22 -5.69
C GLN A 25 6.07 -8.15 -4.73
N LEU A 26 5.89 -7.94 -3.42
CA LEU A 26 6.64 -8.67 -2.40
C LEU A 26 5.99 -10.05 -2.15
N PRO A 27 6.74 -11.16 -2.27
CA PRO A 27 6.26 -12.46 -1.82
C PRO A 27 6.18 -12.51 -0.29
N ILE A 28 5.02 -12.90 0.24
CA ILE A 28 4.75 -13.14 1.66
C ILE A 28 4.03 -14.48 1.77
N GLY A 29 4.75 -15.52 2.19
CA GLY A 29 4.22 -16.88 2.19
C GLY A 29 3.81 -17.31 0.78
N PRO A 30 2.59 -17.85 0.58
CA PRO A 30 2.11 -18.28 -0.72
C PRO A 30 1.55 -17.12 -1.58
N TYR A 31 1.54 -15.89 -1.07
CA TYR A 31 0.92 -14.74 -1.74
C TYR A 31 1.97 -13.73 -2.20
N ILE A 32 1.63 -12.98 -3.25
CA ILE A 32 2.36 -11.77 -3.67
C ILE A 32 1.43 -10.59 -3.38
N VAL A 33 1.98 -9.54 -2.77
CA VAL A 33 1.27 -8.30 -2.46
C VAL A 33 1.81 -7.15 -3.29
N ASP A 34 0.96 -6.18 -3.65
CA ASP A 34 1.34 -5.09 -4.57
C ASP A 34 2.43 -4.22 -3.97
N PHE A 35 2.27 -3.80 -2.71
CA PHE A 35 3.28 -3.04 -1.97
C PHE A 35 3.35 -3.48 -0.51
N ALA A 36 4.54 -3.41 0.09
CA ALA A 36 4.73 -3.68 1.51
C ALA A 36 5.85 -2.84 2.12
N CYS A 37 5.59 -2.31 3.32
CA CYS A 37 6.60 -1.71 4.19
C CYS A 37 6.86 -2.63 5.38
N ALA A 38 7.95 -3.39 5.32
CA ALA A 38 8.27 -4.40 6.33
C ALA A 38 8.52 -3.81 7.73
N ALA A 39 9.14 -2.63 7.79
CA ALA A 39 9.44 -1.95 9.06
C ALA A 39 8.18 -1.60 9.87
N HIS A 40 7.08 -1.26 9.17
CA HIS A 40 5.81 -0.89 9.79
C HIS A 40 4.76 -2.02 9.69
N ARG A 41 5.13 -3.17 9.09
CA ARG A 41 4.22 -4.30 8.88
C ARG A 41 2.94 -3.93 8.13
N ILE A 42 3.05 -3.04 7.13
CA ILE A 42 1.92 -2.61 6.29
C ILE A 42 2.02 -3.25 4.91
N ILE A 43 0.91 -3.79 4.42
CA ILE A 43 0.64 -4.18 3.04
C ILE A 43 -0.32 -3.15 2.44
N VAL A 44 -0.06 -2.73 1.21
CA VAL A 44 -0.99 -1.89 0.43
C VAL A 44 -1.34 -2.61 -0.87
N GLU A 45 -2.63 -2.74 -1.13
CA GLU A 45 -3.19 -3.37 -2.33
C GLU A 45 -4.06 -2.39 -3.10
N VAL A 46 -3.98 -2.47 -4.41
CA VAL A 46 -4.71 -1.60 -5.33
C VAL A 46 -5.69 -2.45 -6.10
N ASP A 47 -6.99 -2.27 -5.83
CA ASP A 47 -8.05 -3.13 -6.36
C ASP A 47 -8.86 -2.43 -7.47
N GLY A 48 -9.02 -3.14 -8.58
CA GLY A 48 -9.87 -2.75 -9.71
C GLY A 48 -11.13 -3.59 -9.86
N SER A 49 -11.32 -4.63 -9.03
CA SER A 49 -12.40 -5.59 -9.15
C SER A 49 -13.68 -5.10 -8.44
N GLN A 50 -14.47 -4.29 -9.13
CA GLN A 50 -15.82 -3.88 -8.66
C GLN A 50 -16.85 -5.03 -8.68
N HIS A 51 -16.47 -6.23 -9.13
CA HIS A 51 -17.29 -7.44 -9.15
C HIS A 51 -16.44 -8.62 -8.67
N ALA A 52 -16.59 -9.01 -7.40
CA ALA A 52 -16.05 -10.26 -6.90
C ALA A 52 -17.12 -11.35 -7.01
N ASP A 53 -16.87 -12.37 -7.84
CA ASP A 53 -17.66 -13.61 -7.82
C ASP A 53 -17.40 -14.38 -6.51
N ALA A 54 -18.34 -15.23 -6.08
CA ALA A 54 -18.30 -15.88 -4.76
C ALA A 54 -17.03 -16.72 -4.48
N ASP A 55 -16.40 -17.28 -5.52
CA ASP A 55 -15.12 -17.99 -5.39
C ASP A 55 -13.92 -17.06 -5.18
N HIS A 56 -13.96 -15.84 -5.74
CA HIS A 56 -12.95 -14.82 -5.47
C HIS A 56 -13.02 -14.36 -4.01
N LEU A 57 -14.23 -14.24 -3.46
CA LEU A 57 -14.43 -13.80 -2.08
C LEU A 57 -13.80 -14.76 -1.06
N ARG A 58 -14.01 -16.08 -1.20
CA ARG A 58 -13.43 -17.07 -0.28
C ARG A 58 -11.91 -17.13 -0.38
N SER A 59 -11.36 -17.01 -1.59
CA SER A 59 -9.91 -16.95 -1.80
C SER A 59 -9.30 -15.72 -1.14
N ASP A 60 -9.99 -14.57 -1.22
CA ASP A 60 -9.56 -13.31 -0.61
C ASP A 60 -9.64 -13.35 0.93
N GLU A 61 -10.65 -14.01 1.51
CA GLU A 61 -10.76 -14.21 2.96
C GLU A 61 -9.59 -15.04 3.51
N ALA A 62 -9.30 -16.19 2.88
CA ALA A 62 -8.18 -17.05 3.31
C ALA A 62 -6.83 -16.32 3.21
N ARG A 63 -6.65 -15.55 2.14
CA ARG A 63 -5.47 -14.71 1.91
C ARG A 63 -5.32 -13.64 2.98
N SER A 64 -6.38 -12.88 3.23
CA SER A 64 -6.39 -11.82 4.24
C SER A 64 -6.12 -12.39 5.63
N ALA A 65 -6.76 -13.50 5.99
CA ALA A 65 -6.55 -14.18 7.26
C ALA A 65 -5.09 -14.62 7.45
N TYR A 66 -4.45 -15.21 6.42
CA TYR A 66 -3.06 -15.63 6.50
C TYR A 66 -2.11 -14.43 6.70
N LEU A 67 -2.28 -13.36 5.92
CA LEU A 67 -1.42 -12.19 5.96
C LEU A 67 -1.57 -11.45 7.30
N SER A 68 -2.81 -11.28 7.79
CA SER A 68 -3.07 -10.70 9.11
C SER A 68 -2.54 -11.56 10.24
N ALA A 69 -2.73 -12.88 10.21
CA ALA A 69 -2.17 -13.80 11.21
C ALA A 69 -0.64 -13.81 11.21
N SER A 70 -0.03 -13.52 10.06
CA SER A 70 1.43 -13.33 9.96
C SER A 70 1.89 -12.01 10.60
N GLY A 71 0.99 -11.14 11.04
CA GLY A 71 1.25 -9.86 11.70
C GLY A 71 1.33 -8.67 10.74
N TRP A 72 0.64 -8.72 9.59
CA TRP A 72 0.56 -7.59 8.66
C TRP A 72 -0.77 -6.86 8.78
N THR A 73 -0.72 -5.53 8.72
CA THR A 73 -1.89 -4.68 8.49
C THR A 73 -2.08 -4.53 6.98
N ILE A 74 -3.28 -4.84 6.47
CA ILE A 74 -3.59 -4.80 5.04
C ILE A 74 -4.47 -3.59 4.76
N LEU A 75 -4.03 -2.72 3.86
CA LEU A 75 -4.80 -1.58 3.37
C LEU A 75 -5.15 -1.81 1.90
N ARG A 76 -6.44 -1.86 1.57
CA ARG A 76 -6.92 -2.00 0.19
C ARG A 76 -7.51 -0.66 -0.26
N PHE A 77 -7.07 -0.16 -1.41
CA PHE A 77 -7.58 1.06 -2.03
C PHE A 77 -8.16 0.74 -3.40
N TRP A 78 -9.30 1.37 -3.72
CA TRP A 78 -9.85 1.30 -5.06
C TRP A 78 -8.97 2.07 -6.05
N ASN A 79 -8.88 1.56 -7.29
CA ASN A 79 -8.22 2.27 -8.39
C ASN A 79 -8.68 3.73 -8.48
N ASP A 80 -9.99 3.96 -8.40
CA ASP A 80 -10.56 5.30 -8.51
C ASP A 80 -10.12 6.23 -7.38
N ASP A 81 -9.97 5.72 -6.16
CA ASP A 81 -9.48 6.53 -5.03
C ASP A 81 -8.01 6.92 -5.24
N VAL A 82 -7.18 5.98 -5.68
CA VAL A 82 -5.76 6.25 -5.98
C VAL A 82 -5.62 7.25 -7.13
N ILE A 83 -6.46 7.12 -8.16
CA ILE A 83 -6.43 8.02 -9.31
C ILE A 83 -6.97 9.41 -8.95
N ARG A 84 -8.03 9.51 -8.14
CA ARG A 84 -8.69 10.79 -7.86
C ARG A 84 -8.10 11.55 -6.69
N ASP A 85 -7.61 10.85 -5.66
CA ASP A 85 -7.15 11.45 -4.41
C ASP A 85 -5.97 10.67 -3.79
N ILE A 86 -4.81 10.80 -4.45
CA ILE A 86 -3.58 10.15 -4.00
C ILE A 86 -3.08 10.67 -2.65
N ASP A 87 -3.34 11.95 -2.35
CA ASP A 87 -2.90 12.58 -1.10
C ASP A 87 -3.62 11.95 0.09
N ASN A 88 -4.94 11.72 -0.01
CA ASN A 88 -5.70 11.04 1.04
C ASN A 88 -5.25 9.57 1.21
N VAL A 89 -4.94 8.87 0.12
CA VAL A 89 -4.38 7.51 0.18
C VAL A 89 -3.05 7.50 0.94
N CYS A 90 -2.12 8.39 0.59
CA CYS A 90 -0.83 8.53 1.27
C CYS A 90 -0.99 8.91 2.75
N GLN A 91 -1.90 9.84 3.06
CA GLN A 91 -2.18 10.25 4.43
C GLN A 91 -2.72 9.08 5.26
N HIS A 92 -3.63 8.28 4.71
CA HIS A 92 -4.15 7.11 5.40
C HIS A 92 -3.05 6.09 5.72
N ILE A 93 -2.14 5.84 4.77
CA ILE A 93 -0.97 4.97 4.99
C ILE A 93 -0.10 5.50 6.13
N VAL A 94 0.19 6.81 6.17
CA VAL A 94 1.00 7.46 7.21
C VAL A 94 0.33 7.39 8.58
N ILE A 95 -0.98 7.60 8.65
CA ILE A 95 -1.75 7.48 9.90
C ILE A 95 -1.67 6.05 10.44
N VAL A 96 -1.91 5.04 9.59
CA VAL A 96 -1.85 3.63 9.98
C VAL A 96 -0.43 3.22 10.38
N ALA A 97 0.59 3.82 9.77
CA ALA A 97 1.99 3.62 10.16
C ALA A 97 2.35 4.25 11.52
N GLY A 98 1.45 5.02 12.13
CA GLY A 98 1.71 5.76 13.38
C GLY A 98 2.62 6.97 13.19
N LEU A 99 2.69 7.51 11.98
CA LEU A 99 3.60 8.60 11.59
C LEU A 99 2.87 9.95 11.43
N ALA A 100 1.58 10.03 11.80
CA ALA A 100 0.78 11.25 11.64
C ALA A 100 1.32 12.47 12.42
N ASP A 101 1.96 12.23 13.57
CA ASP A 101 2.57 13.27 14.41
C ASP A 101 4.07 13.44 14.16
N ALA A 102 4.65 12.71 13.18
CA ALA A 102 6.07 12.81 12.87
C ALA A 102 6.34 14.10 12.06
N PRO A 103 7.38 14.88 12.40
CA PRO A 103 7.79 16.01 11.57
C PRO A 103 8.15 15.49 10.17
N ALA A 104 7.56 16.11 9.14
CA ALA A 104 7.82 15.72 7.76
C ALA A 104 9.33 15.73 7.47
N PRO A 105 9.88 14.71 6.80
CA PRO A 105 11.27 14.74 6.41
C PRO A 105 11.49 15.93 5.45
N PRO A 106 12.67 16.57 5.49
CA PRO A 106 12.98 17.65 4.57
C PRO A 106 12.84 17.11 3.15
N ARG A 107 12.01 17.78 2.33
CA ARG A 107 11.96 17.52 0.90
C ARG A 107 13.33 17.89 0.34
N GLU A 108 14.07 16.92 -0.21
CA GLU A 108 15.23 17.24 -1.03
C GLU A 108 14.73 17.99 -2.27
N GLU A 109 14.93 19.30 -2.26
CA GLU A 109 14.72 20.15 -3.41
C GLU A 109 15.74 19.70 -4.46
N LEU A 110 15.23 19.07 -5.54
CA LEU A 110 16.05 18.63 -6.64
C LEU A 110 16.60 19.91 -7.31
N VAL A 111 17.82 20.28 -6.96
CA VAL A 111 18.57 21.33 -7.67
C VAL A 111 18.79 20.81 -9.09
N ILE A 112 18.08 21.42 -10.04
CA ILE A 112 18.23 21.20 -11.49
C ILE A 112 19.47 21.94 -11.97
#